data_AF-F8ALX1-F1
#
_entry.id   AF-F8ALX1-F1
#
_cell.length_a   1.000
_cell.length_b   1.000
_cell.length_c   1.000
_cell.angle_alpha   90.00
_cell.angle_beta   90.00
_cell.angle_gamma   90.00
#
_symmetry.space_group_name_H-M   'P 1'
#
loop_
_entity.id
_entity.type
_entity.pdbx_description
1 polymer ?
#
loop_
_entity_poly.entity_id
_entity_poly.type
_entity_poly.pdbx_seq_one_letter_code
_entity_poly.pdbx_strand_id
1 'polypeptide(L)'
;MVVKIGIIKCGNIGMSPVIDLALDERADRGNIDVRVLGSGAKMGPEQVEEVTTKMVEEIKPDFVIYIGPNPTAPGPKKAREILSKSGIPSVIVGDAPGIREKDKMTEEGLGYILIKCDPMIGARRQFLDPVEMAMFNADVLRVLAGTGALRVVQNAIDDMIEAIEAGNKPELPQIVVTDKKAVEAANFSNPYAKSKAMAAFAMAEKVADIDVKACFMTKGMENYIPMVAASHELIRYAAKLVDEARELEKAMDTVSRKPHAADGKRLNKTKLMEKPE
;
A
#
# COMPACT_ATOMS: atom_id res chain seq x y z
N MET A 1 19.10 7.59 -17.21
CA MET A 1 19.02 6.12 -17.21
C MET A 1 17.57 5.77 -16.98
N VAL A 2 17.02 4.73 -17.60
CA VAL A 2 15.64 4.30 -17.32
C VAL A 2 15.69 3.24 -16.23
N VAL A 3 15.03 3.47 -15.10
CA VAL A 3 14.98 2.53 -13.97
C VAL A 3 13.91 1.47 -14.24
N LYS A 4 14.31 0.20 -14.24
CA LYS A 4 13.41 -0.95 -14.42
C LYS A 4 12.86 -1.39 -13.07
N ILE A 5 11.54 -1.43 -12.95
CA ILE A 5 10.85 -1.74 -11.69
C ILE A 5 10.02 -3.01 -11.88
N GLY A 6 10.27 -4.02 -11.05
CA GLY A 6 9.45 -5.21 -10.99
C GLY A 6 8.46 -5.14 -9.85
N ILE A 7 7.17 -5.36 -10.11
CA ILE A 7 6.14 -5.41 -9.07
C ILE A 7 5.46 -6.78 -9.10
N ILE A 8 5.50 -7.50 -7.99
CA ILE A 8 4.87 -8.81 -7.81
C ILE A 8 3.60 -8.62 -6.97
N LYS A 9 2.43 -8.94 -7.52
CA LYS A 9 1.13 -8.85 -6.84
C LYS A 9 0.56 -10.25 -6.58
N CYS A 10 0.51 -10.69 -5.32
CA CYS A 10 -0.05 -11.99 -4.94
C CYS A 10 -1.02 -11.82 -3.77
N GLY A 11 -2.30 -12.14 -4.00
CA GLY A 11 -3.37 -11.71 -3.11
C GLY A 11 -3.67 -10.23 -3.30
N ASN A 12 -4.45 -9.64 -2.39
CA ASN A 12 -4.83 -8.24 -2.46
C ASN A 12 -4.90 -7.61 -1.07
N ILE A 13 -4.17 -6.51 -0.92
CA ILE A 13 -4.40 -5.44 0.06
C ILE A 13 -4.84 -4.18 -0.70
N GLY A 14 -5.45 -3.20 -0.03
CA GLY A 14 -5.97 -1.98 -0.63
C GLY A 14 -4.95 -1.13 -1.40
N MET A 15 -3.65 -1.25 -1.07
CA MET A 15 -2.57 -0.59 -1.81
C MET A 15 -2.25 -1.27 -3.16
N SER A 16 -2.52 -2.57 -3.31
CA SER A 16 -2.13 -3.37 -4.48
C SER A 16 -2.67 -2.87 -5.82
N PRO A 17 -3.94 -2.39 -5.91
CA PRO A 17 -4.50 -1.90 -7.16
C PRO A 17 -3.83 -0.63 -7.70
N VAL A 18 -3.13 0.13 -6.86
CA VAL A 18 -2.63 1.47 -7.23
C VAL A 18 -1.13 1.65 -7.11
N ILE A 19 -0.39 0.73 -6.48
CA ILE A 19 1.03 0.94 -6.18
C ILE A 19 1.90 1.23 -7.42
N ASP A 20 1.62 0.58 -8.55
CA ASP A 20 2.27 0.78 -9.84
C ASP A 20 1.81 2.08 -10.52
N LEU A 21 0.50 2.31 -10.53
CA LEU A 21 -0.10 3.51 -11.12
C LEU A 21 0.29 4.80 -10.39
N ALA A 22 0.57 4.72 -9.09
CA ALA A 22 0.98 5.84 -8.27
C ALA A 22 2.41 6.33 -8.58
N LEU A 23 3.22 5.51 -9.26
CA LEU A 23 4.57 5.88 -9.67
C LEU A 23 4.55 6.71 -10.96
N ASP A 24 3.56 6.51 -11.83
CA ASP A 24 3.41 7.24 -13.10
C ASP A 24 1.94 7.55 -13.38
N GLU A 25 1.39 8.49 -12.61
CA GLU A 25 -0.03 8.77 -12.54
C GLU A 25 -0.63 9.31 -13.85
N ARG A 26 0.20 9.66 -14.83
CA ARG A 26 -0.20 10.14 -16.17
C ARG A 26 0.42 9.34 -17.32
N ALA A 27 1.17 8.28 -17.04
CA ALA A 27 1.92 7.53 -18.04
C ALA A 27 2.86 8.42 -18.89
N ASP A 28 3.47 9.43 -18.26
CA ASP A 28 4.32 10.43 -18.91
C ASP A 28 5.76 10.49 -18.38
N ARG A 29 6.12 9.65 -17.41
CA ARG A 29 7.49 9.52 -16.91
C ARG A 29 8.36 8.77 -17.91
N GLY A 30 9.32 9.46 -18.51
CA GLY A 30 10.32 8.83 -19.41
C GLY A 30 11.44 8.09 -18.68
N ASN A 31 11.47 8.14 -17.35
CA ASN A 31 12.61 7.73 -16.54
C ASN A 31 12.45 6.37 -15.84
N ILE A 32 11.28 5.73 -15.96
CA ILE A 32 11.00 4.40 -15.39
C ILE A 32 10.37 3.46 -16.42
N ASP A 33 10.58 2.15 -16.25
CA ASP A 33 9.90 1.09 -16.99
C ASP A 33 9.40 0.03 -16.01
N VAL A 34 8.07 -0.09 -15.87
CA VAL A 34 7.44 -0.93 -14.84
C VAL A 34 6.90 -2.22 -15.46
N ARG A 35 7.19 -3.36 -14.82
CA ARG A 35 6.58 -4.66 -15.14
C ARG A 35 5.86 -5.21 -13.92
N VAL A 36 4.61 -5.60 -14.10
CA VAL A 36 3.77 -6.19 -13.05
C VAL A 36 3.51 -7.65 -13.38
N LEU A 37 3.89 -8.55 -12.46
CA LEU A 37 3.53 -9.96 -12.50
C LEU A 37 2.64 -10.28 -11.30
N GLY A 38 1.73 -11.23 -11.44
CA GLY A 38 0.88 -11.60 -10.31
C GLY A 38 0.10 -12.89 -10.51
N SER A 39 -0.48 -13.38 -9.42
CA SER A 39 -1.29 -14.61 -9.38
C SER A 39 -2.75 -14.34 -8.99
N GLY A 40 -3.22 -13.11 -9.23
CA GLY A 40 -4.54 -12.65 -8.83
C GLY A 40 -4.71 -12.74 -7.31
N ALA A 41 -5.87 -13.23 -6.86
CA ALA A 41 -6.18 -13.37 -5.44
C ALA A 41 -5.42 -14.51 -4.74
N LYS A 42 -4.70 -15.37 -5.48
CA LYS A 42 -3.94 -16.49 -4.90
C LYS A 42 -2.63 -15.97 -4.29
N MET A 43 -2.26 -16.54 -3.16
CA MET A 43 -1.01 -16.25 -2.45
C MET A 43 -0.41 -17.54 -1.85
N GLY A 44 -0.72 -18.69 -2.46
CA GLY A 44 -0.15 -19.98 -2.07
C GLY A 44 1.33 -20.07 -2.45
N PRO A 45 2.13 -20.92 -1.78
CA PRO A 45 3.56 -21.06 -2.07
C PRO A 45 3.88 -21.31 -3.54
N GLU A 46 3.15 -22.20 -4.21
CA GLU A 46 3.37 -22.53 -5.63
C GLU A 46 3.20 -21.31 -6.54
N GLN A 47 2.08 -20.60 -6.40
CA GLN A 47 1.80 -19.43 -7.23
C GLN A 47 2.82 -18.33 -6.96
N VAL A 48 3.15 -18.08 -5.70
CA VAL A 48 4.11 -17.03 -5.32
C VAL A 48 5.51 -17.37 -5.81
N GLU A 49 5.95 -18.62 -5.68
CA GLU A 49 7.23 -19.09 -6.22
C GLU A 49 7.30 -18.88 -7.72
N GLU A 50 6.29 -19.29 -8.49
CA GLU A 50 6.27 -19.14 -9.94
C GLU A 50 6.48 -17.68 -10.38
N VAL A 51 5.65 -16.74 -9.90
CA VAL A 51 5.76 -15.33 -10.32
C VAL A 51 7.00 -14.65 -9.77
N THR A 52 7.47 -15.02 -8.57
CA THR A 52 8.70 -14.43 -8.00
C THR A 52 9.93 -14.88 -8.78
N THR A 53 10.02 -16.17 -9.12
CA THR A 53 11.11 -16.71 -9.93
C THR A 53 11.13 -16.08 -11.32
N LYS A 54 9.98 -15.96 -12.01
CA LYS A 54 9.90 -15.27 -13.31
C LYS A 54 10.36 -13.81 -13.23
N MET A 55 9.97 -13.10 -12.18
CA MET A 55 10.42 -11.71 -11.97
C MET A 55 11.95 -11.62 -11.86
N VAL A 56 12.55 -12.51 -11.07
CA VAL A 56 14.00 -12.51 -10.82
C VAL A 56 14.79 -13.03 -12.02
N GLU A 57 14.35 -14.09 -12.68
CA GLU A 57 15.14 -14.80 -13.69
C GLU A 57 14.90 -14.33 -15.11
N GLU A 58 13.70 -13.84 -15.43
CA GLU A 58 13.32 -13.41 -16.79
C GLU A 58 13.29 -11.89 -16.93
N ILE A 59 12.67 -11.19 -15.97
CA ILE A 59 12.49 -9.73 -16.05
C ILE A 59 13.76 -8.98 -15.64
N LYS A 60 14.39 -9.38 -14.54
CA LYS A 60 15.64 -8.79 -14.00
C LYS A 60 15.58 -7.25 -13.88
N PRO A 61 14.64 -6.71 -13.09
CA PRO A 61 14.55 -5.27 -12.86
C PRO A 61 15.69 -4.76 -11.96
N ASP A 62 15.85 -3.44 -11.87
CA ASP A 62 16.84 -2.80 -10.99
C ASP A 62 16.45 -2.92 -9.51
N PHE A 63 15.14 -3.00 -9.21
CA PHE A 63 14.62 -3.41 -7.91
C PHE A 63 13.25 -4.07 -8.03
N VAL A 64 12.86 -4.83 -7.00
CA VAL A 64 11.58 -5.53 -6.93
C VAL A 64 10.74 -5.04 -5.76
N ILE A 65 9.44 -4.86 -5.99
CA ILE A 65 8.44 -4.70 -4.94
C ILE A 65 7.56 -5.94 -4.94
N TYR A 66 7.51 -6.65 -3.82
CA TYR A 66 6.45 -7.63 -3.57
C TYR A 66 5.34 -6.95 -2.78
N ILE A 67 4.10 -7.06 -3.23
CA ILE A 67 2.93 -6.56 -2.51
C ILE A 67 1.87 -7.66 -2.32
N GLY A 68 1.41 -7.81 -1.09
CA GLY A 68 0.37 -8.77 -0.75
C GLY A 68 0.02 -8.75 0.74
N PRO A 69 -1.10 -9.41 1.12
CA PRO A 69 -1.52 -9.47 2.51
C PRO A 69 -0.63 -10.42 3.31
N ASN A 70 -0.47 -10.12 4.58
CA ASN A 70 0.24 -10.89 5.58
C ASN A 70 1.62 -11.40 5.13
N PRO A 71 2.68 -10.57 5.18
CA PRO A 71 4.07 -10.96 4.88
C PRO A 71 4.62 -12.18 5.67
N THR A 72 3.90 -12.63 6.70
CA THR A 72 4.28 -13.81 7.50
C THR A 72 3.64 -15.11 7.00
N ALA A 73 2.72 -15.05 6.02
CA ALA A 73 2.05 -16.23 5.47
C ALA A 73 3.00 -17.08 4.60
N PRO A 74 2.70 -18.38 4.37
CA PRO A 74 3.60 -19.29 3.66
C PRO A 74 4.03 -18.82 2.26
N GLY A 75 3.11 -18.26 1.45
CA GLY A 75 3.44 -17.72 0.13
C GLY A 75 4.35 -16.49 0.21
N PRO A 76 3.95 -15.40 0.89
CA PRO A 76 4.81 -14.24 1.11
C PRO A 76 6.19 -14.58 1.69
N LYS A 77 6.27 -15.54 2.63
CA LYS A 77 7.55 -16.04 3.14
C LYS A 77 8.43 -16.65 2.03
N LYS A 78 7.83 -17.44 1.12
CA LYS A 78 8.54 -17.99 -0.03
C LYS A 78 9.05 -16.90 -0.98
N ALA A 79 8.29 -15.83 -1.20
CA ALA A 79 8.78 -14.66 -1.95
C ALA A 79 10.00 -14.03 -1.26
N ARG A 80 9.94 -13.80 0.06
CA ARG A 80 11.09 -13.26 0.83
C ARG A 80 12.34 -14.12 0.69
N GLU A 81 12.20 -15.44 0.77
CA GLU A 81 13.31 -16.39 0.60
C GLU A 81 13.95 -16.34 -0.79
N ILE A 82 13.17 -16.12 -1.86
CA ILE A 82 13.69 -16.00 -3.22
C ILE A 82 14.34 -14.63 -3.41
N LEU A 83 13.65 -13.56 -3.02
CA LEU A 83 14.12 -12.18 -3.21
C LEU A 83 15.40 -11.89 -2.43
N SER A 84 15.52 -12.37 -1.19
CA SER A 84 16.74 -12.22 -0.38
C SER A 84 17.98 -12.89 -1.00
N LYS A 85 17.79 -13.90 -1.86
CA LYS A 85 18.86 -14.63 -2.55
C LYS A 85 19.09 -14.16 -3.99
N SER A 86 18.25 -13.26 -4.51
CA SER A 86 18.27 -12.84 -5.91
C SER A 86 19.41 -11.89 -6.26
N GLY A 87 19.96 -11.19 -5.26
CA GLY A 87 20.90 -10.07 -5.47
C GLY A 87 20.23 -8.78 -5.97
N ILE A 88 18.92 -8.77 -6.20
CA ILE A 88 18.15 -7.59 -6.62
C ILE A 88 17.59 -6.88 -5.37
N PRO A 89 17.82 -5.56 -5.19
CA PRO A 89 17.20 -4.79 -4.12
C PRO A 89 15.70 -5.01 -4.09
N SER A 90 15.15 -5.40 -2.94
CA SER A 90 13.77 -5.88 -2.86
C SER A 90 13.04 -5.32 -1.64
N VAL A 91 11.77 -4.93 -1.83
CA VAL A 91 10.92 -4.35 -0.79
C VAL A 91 9.63 -5.17 -0.65
N ILE A 92 9.27 -5.48 0.60
CA ILE A 92 8.02 -6.16 0.94
C ILE A 92 6.98 -5.13 1.40
N VAL A 93 5.93 -4.94 0.62
CA VAL A 93 4.78 -4.10 0.98
C VAL A 93 3.66 -4.99 1.49
N GLY A 94 3.19 -4.73 2.70
CA GLY A 94 2.18 -5.55 3.35
C GLY A 94 1.38 -4.80 4.42
N ASP A 95 0.57 -5.57 5.14
CA ASP A 95 -0.33 -5.10 6.20
C ASP A 95 0.26 -5.34 7.61
N ALA A 96 -0.52 -4.99 8.64
CA ALA A 96 -0.10 -5.06 10.05
C ALA A 96 0.49 -6.41 10.52
N PRO A 97 -0.02 -7.60 10.12
CA PRO A 97 0.60 -8.88 10.44
C PRO A 97 2.10 -8.97 10.15
N GLY A 98 2.58 -8.28 9.10
CA GLY A 98 4.00 -8.27 8.71
C GLY A 98 4.94 -7.65 9.76
N ILE A 99 4.41 -6.85 10.69
CA ILE A 99 5.20 -6.17 11.74
C ILE A 99 5.95 -7.19 12.60
N ARG A 100 5.38 -8.40 12.79
CA ARG A 100 5.99 -9.47 13.57
C ARG A 100 7.30 -10.01 12.98
N GLU A 101 7.50 -9.83 11.68
CA GLU A 101 8.68 -10.34 10.95
C GLU A 101 9.57 -9.20 10.43
N LYS A 102 9.37 -7.95 10.89
CA LYS A 102 10.12 -6.79 10.39
C LYS A 102 11.64 -6.92 10.59
N ASP A 103 12.05 -7.43 11.75
CA ASP A 103 13.48 -7.56 12.08
C ASP A 103 14.11 -8.67 11.23
N LYS A 104 13.36 -9.75 10.98
CA LYS A 104 13.78 -10.82 10.06
C LYS A 104 13.89 -10.33 8.61
N MET A 105 12.96 -9.49 8.15
CA MET A 105 13.07 -8.88 6.81
C MET A 105 14.36 -8.05 6.69
N THR A 106 14.72 -7.30 7.72
CA THR A 106 15.99 -6.57 7.79
C THR A 106 17.20 -7.54 7.75
N GLU A 107 17.18 -8.61 8.55
CA GLU A 107 18.22 -9.65 8.56
C GLU A 107 18.38 -10.36 7.21
N GLU A 108 17.27 -10.56 6.49
CA GLU A 108 17.23 -11.11 5.13
C GLU A 108 17.72 -10.10 4.06
N GLY A 109 18.07 -8.87 4.45
CA GLY A 109 18.52 -7.83 3.53
C GLY A 109 17.40 -7.22 2.68
N LEU A 110 16.15 -7.33 3.13
CA LEU A 110 14.96 -6.81 2.45
C LEU A 110 14.49 -5.49 3.08
N GLY A 111 13.94 -4.62 2.24
CA GLY A 111 13.14 -3.50 2.71
C GLY A 111 11.71 -3.94 3.04
N TYR A 112 10.99 -3.12 3.80
CA TYR A 112 9.58 -3.29 4.05
C TYR A 112 8.83 -1.96 4.15
N ILE A 113 7.58 -1.98 3.70
CA ILE A 113 6.58 -0.94 3.97
C ILE A 113 5.31 -1.63 4.49
N LEU A 114 5.05 -1.50 5.79
CA LEU A 114 3.98 -2.19 6.49
C LEU A 114 2.87 -1.20 6.87
N ILE A 115 1.71 -1.32 6.23
CA ILE A 115 0.64 -0.32 6.25
C ILE A 115 -0.43 -0.73 7.25
N LYS A 116 -0.48 -0.06 8.41
CA LYS A 116 -1.42 -0.45 9.48
C LYS A 116 -2.89 -0.17 9.13
N CYS A 117 -3.15 0.88 8.34
CA CYS A 117 -4.49 1.24 7.86
C CYS A 117 -4.89 0.54 6.55
N ASP A 118 -4.19 -0.52 6.14
CA ASP A 118 -4.61 -1.39 5.04
C ASP A 118 -5.18 -2.69 5.65
N PRO A 119 -6.47 -2.71 6.04
CA PRO A 119 -7.02 -3.80 6.82
C PRO A 119 -7.26 -5.06 5.98
N MET A 120 -7.13 -6.21 6.64
CA MET A 120 -7.66 -7.47 6.13
C MET A 120 -9.18 -7.36 6.00
N ILE A 121 -9.73 -7.81 4.88
CA ILE A 121 -11.17 -7.87 4.61
C ILE A 121 -11.87 -9.01 5.36
N GLY A 122 -13.15 -8.82 5.69
CA GLY A 122 -14.04 -9.81 6.29
C GLY A 122 -14.39 -10.98 5.34
N ALA A 123 -13.43 -11.85 5.04
CA ALA A 123 -13.53 -12.92 4.04
C ALA A 123 -14.39 -14.14 4.46
N ARG A 124 -15.66 -13.91 4.78
CA ARG A 124 -16.66 -14.96 5.06
C ARG A 124 -17.55 -15.19 3.84
N ARG A 125 -17.68 -16.46 3.41
CA ARG A 125 -18.43 -16.86 2.20
C ARG A 125 -19.88 -16.36 2.18
N GLN A 126 -20.51 -16.26 3.34
CA GLN A 126 -21.92 -15.87 3.49
C GLN A 126 -22.16 -14.36 3.33
N PHE A 127 -21.10 -13.57 3.30
CA PHE A 127 -21.17 -12.11 3.28
C PHE A 127 -20.38 -11.54 2.10
N LEU A 128 -19.13 -11.97 1.92
CA LEU A 128 -18.21 -11.37 0.97
C LEU A 128 -18.36 -11.98 -0.44
N ASP A 129 -19.25 -11.39 -1.22
CA ASP A 129 -19.35 -11.63 -2.66
C ASP A 129 -18.42 -10.68 -3.45
N PRO A 130 -18.32 -10.81 -4.79
CA PRO A 130 -17.49 -9.92 -5.60
C PRO A 130 -17.86 -8.43 -5.48
N VAL A 131 -19.14 -8.10 -5.31
CA VAL A 131 -19.59 -6.70 -5.19
C VAL A 131 -19.13 -6.11 -3.87
N GLU A 132 -19.37 -6.80 -2.76
CA GLU A 132 -18.97 -6.36 -1.43
C GLU A 132 -17.44 -6.26 -1.30
N MET A 133 -16.71 -7.20 -1.93
CA MET A 133 -15.25 -7.13 -2.03
C MET A 133 -14.78 -5.86 -2.74
N ALA A 134 -15.42 -5.50 -3.86
CA ALA A 134 -15.07 -4.29 -4.60
C ALA A 134 -15.40 -3.01 -3.81
N MET A 135 -16.56 -2.97 -3.13
CA MET A 135 -16.97 -1.84 -2.30
C MET A 135 -16.00 -1.59 -1.15
N PHE A 136 -15.63 -2.66 -0.42
CA PHE A 136 -14.64 -2.56 0.65
C PHE A 136 -13.31 -2.01 0.15
N ASN A 137 -12.78 -2.55 -0.96
CA ASN A 137 -11.50 -2.09 -1.50
C ASN A 137 -11.54 -0.64 -2.01
N ALA A 138 -12.69 -0.18 -2.53
CA ALA A 138 -12.87 1.22 -2.90
C ALA A 138 -12.78 2.15 -1.67
N ASP A 139 -13.39 1.75 -0.55
CA ASP A 139 -13.34 2.49 0.71
C ASP A 139 -11.94 2.45 1.34
N VAL A 140 -11.27 1.29 1.34
CA VAL A 140 -9.87 1.20 1.80
C VAL A 140 -8.97 2.10 0.96
N LEU A 141 -9.07 2.05 -0.37
CA LEU A 141 -8.28 2.90 -1.25
C LEU A 141 -8.52 4.39 -0.95
N ARG A 142 -9.78 4.76 -0.68
CA ARG A 142 -10.14 6.12 -0.27
C ARG A 142 -9.39 6.51 1.00
N VAL A 143 -9.39 5.65 2.03
CA VAL A 143 -8.67 5.87 3.28
C VAL A 143 -7.16 5.96 3.06
N LEU A 144 -6.56 5.05 2.32
CA LEU A 144 -5.11 5.05 2.04
C LEU A 144 -4.66 6.34 1.35
N ALA A 145 -5.41 6.81 0.37
CA ALA A 145 -5.14 8.05 -0.34
C ALA A 145 -5.41 9.28 0.54
N GLY A 146 -6.54 9.28 1.25
CA GLY A 146 -7.04 10.41 2.03
C GLY A 146 -6.29 10.64 3.34
N THR A 147 -5.68 9.60 3.92
CA THR A 147 -4.85 9.73 5.13
C THR A 147 -3.41 10.14 4.84
N GLY A 148 -2.94 9.94 3.60
CA GLY A 148 -1.54 10.11 3.20
C GLY A 148 -0.69 8.84 3.24
N ALA A 149 -1.25 7.68 3.59
CA ALA A 149 -0.52 6.41 3.55
C ALA A 149 0.02 6.09 2.14
N LEU A 150 -0.77 6.35 1.09
CA LEU A 150 -0.31 6.25 -0.30
C LEU A 150 0.87 7.18 -0.59
N ARG A 151 0.89 8.39 -0.02
CA ARG A 151 2.01 9.33 -0.18
C ARG A 151 3.29 8.82 0.48
N VAL A 152 3.18 8.12 1.62
CA VAL A 152 4.33 7.48 2.27
C VAL A 152 4.94 6.41 1.36
N VAL A 153 4.10 5.56 0.76
CA VAL A 153 4.55 4.52 -0.18
C VAL A 153 5.20 5.13 -1.42
N GLN A 154 4.54 6.12 -2.04
CA GLN A 154 5.11 6.85 -3.17
C GLN A 154 6.50 7.40 -2.84
N ASN A 155 6.61 8.19 -1.77
CA ASN A 155 7.88 8.85 -1.44
C ASN A 155 9.00 7.82 -1.26
N ALA A 156 8.74 6.72 -0.55
CA ALA A 156 9.73 5.69 -0.31
C ALA A 156 10.21 4.99 -1.61
N ILE A 157 9.32 4.77 -2.57
CA ILE A 157 9.68 4.16 -3.86
C ILE A 157 10.41 5.16 -4.74
N ASP A 158 9.98 6.42 -4.78
CA ASP A 158 10.66 7.48 -5.53
C ASP A 158 12.08 7.73 -5.00
N ASP A 159 12.30 7.65 -3.68
CA ASP A 159 13.66 7.76 -3.11
C ASP A 159 14.58 6.63 -3.62
N MET A 160 14.04 5.42 -3.80
CA MET A 160 14.80 4.32 -4.41
C MET A 160 15.08 4.56 -5.89
N ILE A 161 14.09 5.08 -6.64
CA ILE A 161 14.24 5.41 -8.06
C ILE A 161 15.34 6.47 -8.22
N GLU A 162 15.25 7.57 -7.47
CA GLU A 162 16.22 8.67 -7.48
C GLU A 162 17.65 8.19 -7.16
N ALA A 163 17.80 7.28 -6.19
CA ALA A 163 19.09 6.70 -5.86
C ALA A 163 19.68 5.88 -7.01
N ILE A 164 18.87 5.03 -7.66
CA ILE A 164 19.30 4.20 -8.79
C ILE A 164 19.65 5.09 -9.99
N GLU A 165 18.85 6.11 -10.30
CA GLU A 165 19.12 7.06 -11.38
C GLU A 165 20.45 7.78 -11.21
N ALA A 166 20.80 8.12 -9.97
CA ALA A 166 22.08 8.71 -9.60
C ALA A 166 23.26 7.72 -9.64
N GLY A 167 23.02 6.44 -9.98
CA GLY A 167 24.04 5.40 -10.02
C GLY A 167 24.40 4.82 -8.65
N ASN A 168 23.59 5.09 -7.63
CA ASN A 168 23.80 4.61 -6.26
C ASN A 168 23.01 3.32 -6.00
N LYS A 169 23.45 2.55 -5.01
CA LYS A 169 22.64 1.47 -4.45
C LYS A 169 21.48 2.11 -3.65
N PRO A 170 20.20 1.74 -3.91
CA PRO A 170 19.08 2.31 -3.18
C PRO A 170 19.12 1.88 -1.71
N GLU A 171 18.82 2.81 -0.81
CA GLU A 171 18.50 2.47 0.57
C GLU A 171 17.13 1.79 0.60
N LEU A 172 17.07 0.60 1.22
CA LEU A 172 15.82 -0.15 1.29
C LEU A 172 14.96 0.41 2.43
N PRO A 173 13.70 0.81 2.17
CA PRO A 173 12.84 1.40 3.19
C PRO A 173 12.58 0.39 4.31
N GLN A 174 12.53 0.88 5.56
CA GLN A 174 12.14 0.10 6.74
C GLN A 174 11.02 0.84 7.47
N ILE A 175 9.84 0.84 6.86
CA ILE A 175 8.73 1.73 7.25
C ILE A 175 7.56 0.91 7.78
N VAL A 176 7.22 1.09 9.05
CA VAL A 176 5.85 0.86 9.53
C VAL A 176 5.09 2.17 9.37
N VAL A 177 4.04 2.18 8.54
CA VAL A 177 3.18 3.34 8.31
C VAL A 177 2.19 3.43 9.47
N THR A 178 2.36 4.47 10.29
CA THR A 178 1.44 4.84 11.38
C THR A 178 0.59 6.02 10.95
N ASP A 179 -0.44 6.33 11.74
CA ASP A 179 -1.25 7.53 11.60
C ASP A 179 -0.37 8.79 11.49
N LYS A 180 0.58 8.96 12.41
CA LYS A 180 1.51 10.10 12.45
C LYS A 180 2.28 10.24 11.13
N LYS A 181 2.90 9.16 10.64
CA LYS A 181 3.67 9.19 9.39
C LYS A 181 2.77 9.48 8.18
N ALA A 182 1.58 8.89 8.14
CA ALA A 182 0.63 9.10 7.04
C ALA A 182 0.19 10.56 6.97
N VAL A 183 -0.28 11.13 8.09
CA VAL A 183 -0.80 12.51 8.10
C VAL A 183 0.30 13.57 7.97
N GLU A 184 1.53 13.28 8.39
CA GLU A 184 2.70 14.11 8.11
C GLU A 184 3.01 14.13 6.59
N ALA A 185 2.99 12.96 5.94
CA ALA A 185 3.19 12.88 4.49
C ALA A 185 2.07 13.57 3.69
N ALA A 186 0.83 13.54 4.19
CA ALA A 186 -0.31 14.22 3.57
C ALA A 186 -0.17 15.76 3.51
N ASN A 187 0.61 16.37 4.41
CA ASN A 187 0.83 17.81 4.49
C ASN A 187 -0.48 18.62 4.56
N PHE A 188 -1.39 18.23 5.47
CA PHE A 188 -2.61 18.99 5.76
C PHE A 188 -2.27 20.38 6.30
N SER A 189 -2.90 21.41 5.72
CA SER A 189 -2.80 22.78 6.25
C SER A 189 -3.83 23.04 7.35
N ASN A 190 -5.02 22.45 7.24
CA ASN A 190 -6.09 22.56 8.22
C ASN A 190 -5.90 21.51 9.34
N PRO A 191 -5.82 21.93 10.62
CA PRO A 191 -5.62 20.99 11.72
C PRO A 191 -6.79 20.01 11.92
N TYR A 192 -8.03 20.38 11.59
CA TYR A 192 -9.18 19.48 11.65
C TYR A 192 -9.19 18.47 10.50
N ALA A 193 -8.70 18.84 9.31
CA ALA A 193 -8.49 17.87 8.24
C ALA A 193 -7.49 16.80 8.68
N LYS A 194 -6.37 17.21 9.29
CA LYS A 194 -5.41 16.31 9.90
C LYS A 194 -6.06 15.40 10.95
N SER A 195 -6.84 15.95 11.90
CA SER A 195 -7.51 15.15 12.94
C SER A 195 -8.51 14.14 12.35
N LYS A 196 -9.29 14.52 11.34
CA LYS A 196 -10.21 13.62 10.63
C LYS A 196 -9.46 12.47 9.95
N ALA A 197 -8.34 12.77 9.30
CA ALA A 197 -7.47 11.78 8.69
C ALA A 197 -6.88 10.81 9.73
N MET A 198 -6.42 11.31 10.88
CA MET A 198 -5.94 10.45 11.98
C MET A 198 -7.06 9.53 12.50
N ALA A 199 -8.28 10.05 12.67
CA ALA A 199 -9.42 9.26 13.11
C ALA A 199 -9.79 8.18 12.08
N ALA A 200 -9.82 8.51 10.79
CA ALA A 200 -10.07 7.53 9.73
C ALA A 200 -9.00 6.43 9.68
N PHE A 201 -7.73 6.79 9.90
CA PHE A 201 -6.64 5.83 10.02
C PHE A 201 -6.91 4.85 11.17
N ALA A 202 -7.24 5.36 12.36
CA ALA A 202 -7.53 4.53 13.53
C ALA A 202 -8.76 3.63 13.32
N MET A 203 -9.78 4.13 12.61
CA MET A 203 -10.94 3.31 12.22
C MET A 203 -10.51 2.15 11.32
N ALA A 204 -9.69 2.40 10.30
CA ALA A 204 -9.18 1.35 9.42
C ALA A 204 -8.30 0.32 10.14
N GLU A 205 -7.47 0.72 11.11
CA GLU A 205 -6.76 -0.24 11.96
C GLU A 205 -7.74 -1.14 12.73
N LYS A 206 -8.83 -0.56 13.25
CA LYS A 206 -9.83 -1.30 14.00
C LYS A 206 -10.63 -2.28 13.13
N VAL A 207 -10.82 -1.99 11.85
CA VAL A 207 -11.43 -2.92 10.87
C VAL A 207 -10.67 -4.25 10.87
N ALA A 208 -9.34 -4.20 10.80
CA ALA A 208 -8.51 -5.40 10.81
C ALA A 208 -8.70 -6.25 12.09
N ASP A 209 -8.76 -5.61 13.26
CA ASP A 209 -9.03 -6.31 14.53
C ASP A 209 -10.38 -7.06 14.51
N ILE A 210 -11.42 -6.38 14.01
CA ILE A 210 -12.77 -6.93 13.96
C ILE A 210 -12.81 -8.11 12.99
N ASP A 211 -12.22 -7.97 11.80
CA ASP A 211 -12.22 -9.00 10.78
C ASP A 211 -11.39 -10.21 11.17
N VAL A 212 -10.23 -10.03 11.82
CA VAL A 212 -9.44 -11.15 12.38
C VAL A 212 -10.27 -11.93 13.40
N LYS A 213 -10.93 -11.23 14.34
CA LYS A 213 -11.77 -11.87 15.35
C LYS A 213 -12.94 -12.60 14.70
N ALA A 214 -13.64 -11.97 13.75
CA ALA A 214 -14.80 -12.55 13.08
C ALA A 214 -14.44 -13.75 12.20
N CYS A 215 -13.33 -13.68 11.46
CA CYS A 215 -12.93 -14.71 10.51
C CYS A 215 -12.27 -15.92 11.17
N PHE A 216 -11.51 -15.73 12.24
CA PHE A 216 -10.68 -16.79 12.81
C PHE A 216 -11.04 -17.22 14.23
N MET A 217 -11.72 -16.36 15.01
CA MET A 217 -11.94 -16.62 16.44
C MET A 217 -13.41 -16.86 16.79
N THR A 218 -14.33 -16.14 16.16
CA THR A 218 -15.78 -16.24 16.42
C THR A 218 -16.40 -17.44 15.70
N LYS A 219 -17.20 -18.22 16.44
CA LYS A 219 -18.00 -19.34 15.93
C LYS A 219 -19.49 -18.97 15.92
N GLY A 220 -20.28 -19.66 15.11
CA GLY A 220 -21.70 -19.37 14.91
C GLY A 220 -21.91 -18.28 13.85
N MET A 221 -22.70 -18.61 12.83
CA MET A 221 -22.93 -17.73 11.68
C MET A 221 -23.63 -16.44 12.10
N GLU A 222 -24.59 -16.58 13.00
CA GLU A 222 -25.33 -15.51 13.68
C GLU A 222 -24.42 -14.54 14.44
N ASN A 223 -23.18 -14.94 14.78
CA ASN A 223 -22.23 -14.10 15.50
C ASN A 223 -21.20 -13.45 14.57
N TYR A 224 -20.59 -14.21 13.65
CA TYR A 224 -19.51 -13.64 12.82
C TYR A 224 -20.02 -12.83 11.63
N ILE A 225 -21.21 -13.11 11.08
CA ILE A 225 -21.74 -12.34 9.93
C ILE A 225 -21.97 -10.88 10.31
N PRO A 226 -22.68 -10.55 11.41
CA PRO A 226 -22.86 -9.16 11.82
C PRO A 226 -21.52 -8.45 12.08
N MET A 227 -20.49 -9.17 12.53
CA MET A 227 -19.18 -8.59 12.79
C MET A 227 -18.45 -8.18 11.50
N VAL A 228 -18.40 -9.04 10.48
CA VAL A 228 -17.78 -8.69 9.18
C VAL A 228 -18.60 -7.62 8.42
N ALA A 229 -19.92 -7.59 8.60
CA ALA A 229 -20.73 -6.50 8.07
C ALA A 229 -20.43 -5.17 8.80
N ALA A 230 -20.26 -5.21 10.13
CA ALA A 230 -19.94 -4.02 10.92
C ALA A 230 -18.54 -3.47 10.63
N SER A 231 -17.55 -4.31 10.33
CA SER A 231 -16.22 -3.86 9.90
C SER A 231 -16.27 -3.15 8.53
N HIS A 232 -17.10 -3.63 7.61
CA HIS A 232 -17.34 -3.00 6.32
C HIS A 232 -18.05 -1.64 6.46
N GLU A 233 -19.04 -1.51 7.34
CA GLU A 233 -19.61 -0.19 7.65
C GLU A 233 -18.55 0.74 8.29
N LEU A 234 -17.69 0.21 9.16
CA LEU A 234 -16.63 1.01 9.78
C LEU A 234 -15.65 1.57 8.75
N ILE A 235 -15.18 0.77 7.77
CA ILE A 235 -14.28 1.28 6.72
C ILE A 235 -14.99 2.31 5.82
N ARG A 236 -16.28 2.12 5.54
CA ARG A 236 -17.08 3.09 4.79
C ARG A 236 -17.17 4.44 5.48
N TYR A 237 -17.36 4.46 6.80
CA TYR A 237 -17.34 5.73 7.54
C TYR A 237 -15.94 6.34 7.64
N ALA A 238 -14.88 5.52 7.68
CA ALA A 238 -13.51 6.04 7.57
C ALA A 238 -13.27 6.71 6.21
N ALA A 239 -13.78 6.12 5.12
CA ALA A 239 -13.71 6.68 3.78
C ALA A 239 -14.45 8.04 3.67
N LYS A 240 -15.66 8.14 4.25
CA LYS A 240 -16.38 9.44 4.35
C LYS A 240 -15.58 10.48 5.12
N LEU A 241 -14.93 10.08 6.21
CA LEU A 241 -14.20 11.00 7.07
C LEU A 241 -12.95 11.58 6.40
N VAL A 242 -12.26 10.80 5.55
CA VAL A 242 -11.16 11.35 4.75
C VAL A 242 -11.64 12.20 3.57
N ASP A 243 -12.83 11.94 3.01
CA ASP A 243 -13.44 12.84 2.05
C ASP A 243 -13.74 14.19 2.71
N GLU A 244 -14.32 14.21 3.92
CA GLU A 244 -14.51 15.44 4.70
C GLU A 244 -13.19 16.18 4.97
N ALA A 245 -12.12 15.45 5.32
CA ALA A 245 -10.79 16.03 5.50
C ALA A 245 -10.29 16.70 4.21
N ARG A 246 -10.50 16.05 3.06
CA ARG A 246 -10.10 16.58 1.76
C ARG A 246 -10.94 17.80 1.35
N GLU A 247 -12.23 17.82 1.67
CA GLU A 247 -13.09 18.99 1.43
C GLU A 247 -12.67 20.20 2.26
N LEU A 248 -12.21 20.00 3.50
CA LEU A 248 -11.65 21.09 4.31
C LEU A 248 -10.42 21.73 3.67
N GLU A 249 -9.50 20.93 3.11
CA GLU A 249 -8.34 21.45 2.38
C GLU A 249 -8.75 22.16 1.07
N LYS A 250 -9.77 21.64 0.36
CA LYS A 250 -10.30 22.30 -0.85
C LYS A 250 -10.93 23.65 -0.52
N ALA A 251 -11.72 23.73 0.54
CA ALA A 251 -12.37 24.96 0.98
C ALA A 251 -11.37 26.09 1.31
N MET A 252 -10.14 25.72 1.66
CA MET A 252 -9.04 26.65 1.96
C MET A 252 -8.08 26.87 0.78
N ASP A 253 -8.28 26.17 -0.34
CA ASP A 253 -7.35 26.12 -1.46
C ASP A 253 -5.93 25.73 -1.01
N THR A 254 -5.81 24.66 -0.22
CA THR A 254 -4.54 24.20 0.37
C THR A 254 -4.20 22.73 0.08
N VAL A 255 -4.93 22.09 -0.84
CA VAL A 255 -4.75 20.67 -1.14
C VAL A 255 -3.31 20.39 -1.61
N SER A 256 -2.54 19.68 -0.78
CA SER A 256 -1.20 19.22 -1.13
C SER A 256 -1.25 18.26 -2.32
N ARG A 257 -0.49 18.60 -3.38
CA ARG A 257 -0.35 17.79 -4.59
C ARG A 257 1.12 17.67 -4.92
N LYS A 258 1.59 16.43 -5.10
CA LYS A 258 2.95 16.13 -5.54
C LYS A 258 2.93 15.26 -6.80
N PRO A 259 2.69 15.85 -7.99
CA PRO A 259 2.76 15.12 -9.24
C PRO A 259 4.22 14.87 -9.64
N HIS A 260 4.46 13.85 -10.45
CA HIS A 260 5.74 13.69 -11.12
C HIS A 260 5.83 14.64 -12.31
N ALA A 261 7.04 15.09 -12.67
CA ALA A 261 7.33 15.68 -13.96
C ALA A 261 7.68 14.56 -14.97
N ALA A 262 7.72 14.89 -16.27
CA ALA A 262 8.09 13.92 -17.31
C ALA A 262 9.52 13.37 -17.15
N ASP A 263 10.41 14.13 -16.51
CA ASP A 263 11.77 13.69 -16.15
C ASP A 263 11.83 12.88 -14.84
N GLY A 264 10.68 12.62 -14.21
CA GLY A 264 10.55 11.84 -12.98
C GLY A 264 10.63 12.62 -11.68
N LYS A 265 10.98 13.92 -11.71
CA LYS A 265 11.06 14.73 -10.48
C LYS A 265 9.70 14.84 -9.81
N ARG A 266 9.69 14.68 -8.48
CA ARG A 266 8.53 15.00 -7.65
C ARG A 266 8.40 16.51 -7.53
N LEU A 267 7.32 17.06 -8.08
CA LEU A 267 6.96 18.46 -7.93
C LEU A 267 6.04 18.65 -6.71
N ASN A 268 5.73 19.88 -6.35
CA ASN A 268 4.83 20.22 -5.25
C ASN A 268 3.98 21.46 -5.56
N LYS A 269 2.72 21.47 -5.10
CA LYS A 269 1.86 22.66 -5.07
C LYS A 269 0.74 22.51 -4.05
N THR A 270 0.13 23.63 -3.68
CA THR A 270 -1.02 23.65 -2.76
C THR A 270 -2.23 24.39 -3.33
N LYS A 271 -2.05 25.55 -3.98
CA LYS A 271 -3.17 26.28 -4.59
C LYS A 271 -3.61 25.59 -5.87
N LEU A 272 -4.90 25.60 -6.14
CA LEU A 272 -5.49 24.93 -7.31
C LEU A 272 -4.91 25.49 -8.62
N MET A 273 -4.72 26.80 -8.72
CA MET A 273 -4.29 27.49 -9.95
C MET A 273 -2.76 27.64 -10.10
N GLU A 274 -1.97 27.28 -9.09
CA GLU A 274 -0.51 27.34 -9.15
C GLU A 274 0.08 26.29 -10.11
N LYS A 275 1.27 26.52 -10.65
CA LYS A 275 2.03 25.46 -11.30
C LYS A 275 2.74 24.62 -10.23
N PRO A 276 2.85 23.29 -10.40
CA PRO A 276 3.69 22.48 -9.54
C PRO A 276 5.16 22.81 -9.82
N GLU A 277 5.94 23.00 -8.75
CA GLU A 277 7.38 23.32 -8.77
C GLU A 277 8.21 22.25 -8.07
#